data_AF-A0A2Z7B766-F1
#
_entry.id   AF-A0A2Z7B766-F1
#
_cell.length_a   1.000
_cell.length_b   1.000
_cell.length_c   1.000
_cell.angle_alpha   90.00
_cell.angle_beta   90.00
_cell.angle_gamma   90.00
#
_symmetry.space_group_name_H-M   'P 1'
#
loop_
_entity.id
_entity.type
_entity.pdbx_description
1 polymer ?
#
loop_
_entity_poly.entity_id
_entity_poly.type
_entity_poly.pdbx_seq_one_letter_code
_entity_poly.pdbx_strand_id
1 'polypeptide(L)'
;MVSANSNRNSECFYQQKGQYSLLSLLDRSCNSTFFVADTRIRYDMMTSAVLKFSNGRYDDVSSTAICKWSNLVYRDRYLNRAGDGTIPFTYSGSSGPNSWGHLSPNFSLCGTGKSQSPINILTDKVVFNKNLKPLIRFYGSANVTLVNNKFNVGIRYPDHSGGIIVDDKAYALKQMHWHAPAEHRIDGKRHAAELHLVHVSEDGNVTVVAILFEFGKPDPLVDKIQTKLNELEYEVKIHEDLPITFGPFHSTELRKKTHKYYRYVGSFSTPPCTENVIWHILGKVRTISRKQVEALRAPLDWSCKSNARPCQLLNGRHVELYDEQSKT
;
A
#
# COMPACT_ATOMS: atom_id res chain seq x y z
N MET A 1 21.74 -30.73 -17.60
CA MET A 1 21.07 -29.82 -18.56
C MET A 1 19.71 -29.44 -18.02
N VAL A 2 19.58 -28.25 -17.44
CA VAL A 2 18.37 -27.43 -17.45
C VAL A 2 18.90 -25.99 -17.52
N SER A 3 18.62 -25.31 -18.63
CA SER A 3 18.98 -23.93 -18.89
C SER A 3 17.91 -23.01 -18.27
N ALA A 4 18.32 -22.07 -17.43
CA ALA A 4 17.46 -20.98 -16.99
C ALA A 4 18.20 -19.66 -17.26
N ASN A 5 17.83 -19.02 -18.37
CA ASN A 5 18.24 -17.67 -18.72
C ASN A 5 17.60 -16.68 -17.75
N SER A 6 18.38 -16.01 -16.92
CA SER A 6 17.95 -14.78 -16.24
C SER A 6 18.82 -13.62 -16.71
N ASN A 7 18.43 -12.99 -17.83
CA ASN A 7 18.88 -11.64 -18.15
C ASN A 7 18.21 -10.67 -17.17
N ARG A 8 18.94 -10.22 -16.14
CA ARG A 8 18.66 -8.94 -15.48
C ARG A 8 19.92 -8.10 -15.55
N ASN A 9 19.86 -7.02 -16.32
CA ASN A 9 20.90 -6.00 -16.36
C ASN A 9 21.02 -5.38 -14.95
N SER A 10 22.18 -5.53 -14.33
CA SER A 10 22.60 -4.78 -13.16
C SER A 10 23.44 -3.59 -13.61
N GLU A 11 22.93 -2.36 -13.48
CA GLU A 11 23.74 -1.16 -13.66
C GLU A 11 24.53 -0.87 -12.37
N CYS A 12 25.85 -0.75 -12.48
CA CYS A 12 26.72 -0.29 -11.40
C CYS A 12 27.12 1.16 -11.67
N PHE A 13 26.92 2.06 -10.71
CA PHE A 13 27.40 3.44 -10.78
C PHE A 13 28.75 3.58 -10.06
N TYR A 14 29.73 4.18 -10.73
CA TYR A 14 31.02 4.55 -10.16
C TYR A 14 31.04 6.06 -9.86
N GLN A 15 31.55 6.46 -8.70
CA GLN A 15 31.66 7.88 -8.33
C GLN A 15 33.15 8.23 -8.16
N GLN A 16 33.66 9.10 -9.03
CA GLN A 16 34.93 9.78 -8.81
C GLN A 16 34.75 11.26 -9.14
N LYS A 17 34.87 12.11 -8.11
CA LYS A 17 34.89 13.59 -8.16
C LYS A 17 34.10 14.23 -9.31
N GLY A 18 32.78 14.33 -9.15
CA GLY A 18 32.02 15.48 -9.67
C GLY A 18 31.43 15.43 -11.09
N GLN A 19 31.47 14.32 -11.82
CA GLN A 19 30.70 14.17 -13.08
C GLN A 19 30.02 12.80 -13.17
N TYR A 20 28.75 12.78 -13.60
CA TYR A 20 28.00 11.56 -13.89
C TYR A 20 28.24 11.17 -15.35
N SER A 21 28.74 9.96 -15.60
CA SER A 21 28.73 9.36 -16.94
C SER A 21 28.28 7.90 -16.87
N LEU A 22 27.46 7.49 -17.85
CA LEU A 22 26.94 6.14 -18.00
C LEU A 22 28.03 5.24 -18.61
N LEU A 23 28.37 4.13 -17.95
CA LEU A 23 29.24 3.10 -18.53
C LEU A 23 28.39 1.91 -18.97
N SER A 24 28.19 1.76 -20.28
CA SER A 24 27.69 0.52 -20.88
C SER A 24 28.87 -0.44 -21.07
N LEU A 25 28.90 -1.54 -20.31
CA LEU A 25 29.81 -2.65 -20.58
C LEU A 25 29.01 -3.82 -21.18
N LEU A 26 28.98 -3.83 -22.51
CA LEU A 26 28.92 -5.05 -23.29
C LEU A 26 30.30 -5.69 -23.22
N ASP A 27 30.48 -6.77 -22.44
CA ASP A 27 31.46 -7.76 -22.85
C ASP A 27 31.13 -9.18 -22.39
N ARG A 28 31.25 -10.10 -23.35
CA ARG A 28 31.02 -11.54 -23.25
C ARG A 28 32.35 -12.19 -22.89
N SER A 29 32.58 -12.59 -21.64
CA SER A 29 33.40 -13.77 -21.28
C SER A 29 33.78 -13.78 -19.80
N CYS A 30 33.08 -14.57 -18.99
CA CYS A 30 33.66 -15.18 -17.79
C CYS A 30 32.83 -16.40 -17.40
N ASN A 31 33.28 -17.58 -17.84
CA ASN A 31 32.87 -18.86 -17.28
C ASN A 31 33.60 -19.05 -15.94
N SER A 32 32.89 -19.06 -14.84
CA SER A 32 33.42 -19.50 -13.54
C SER A 32 32.30 -20.23 -12.78
N THR A 33 32.51 -21.53 -12.56
CA THR A 33 31.63 -22.43 -11.80
C THR A 33 31.82 -22.15 -10.30
N PHE A 34 30.74 -21.84 -9.57
CA PHE A 34 30.79 -21.71 -8.11
C PHE A 34 30.29 -22.99 -7.43
N PHE A 35 31.11 -23.55 -6.55
CA PHE A 35 30.70 -24.56 -5.56
C PHE A 35 30.30 -23.83 -4.27
N VAL A 36 29.10 -24.09 -3.75
CA VAL A 36 28.71 -23.68 -2.41
C VAL A 36 28.75 -24.92 -1.52
N ALA A 37 29.68 -24.94 -0.57
CA ALA A 37 29.72 -25.94 0.49
C ALA A 37 28.58 -25.67 1.49
N ASP A 38 27.85 -26.72 1.83
CA ASP A 38 26.77 -26.77 2.81
C ASP A 38 27.23 -26.21 4.17
N THR A 39 26.64 -25.10 4.59
CA THR A 39 26.62 -24.68 6.00
C THR A 39 25.26 -24.10 6.35
N ARG A 40 24.51 -24.84 7.18
CA ARG A 40 23.33 -24.35 7.89
C ARG A 40 23.76 -23.25 8.86
N ILE A 41 23.35 -22.01 8.63
CA ILE A 41 23.55 -20.90 9.58
C ILE A 41 22.22 -20.21 9.87
N ARG A 42 21.93 -20.07 11.16
CA ARG A 42 20.75 -19.40 11.74
C ARG A 42 20.79 -17.90 11.40
N TYR A 43 19.64 -17.34 11.05
CA TYR A 43 19.47 -15.90 10.82
C TYR A 43 19.44 -15.13 12.15
N ASP A 44 20.62 -14.80 12.66
CA ASP A 44 20.81 -13.62 13.51
C ASP A 44 22.30 -13.24 13.51
N MET A 45 22.58 -11.94 13.51
CA MET A 45 23.88 -11.25 13.48
C MET A 45 24.49 -10.89 12.12
N MET A 46 24.91 -9.62 12.05
CA MET A 46 25.71 -9.00 10.99
C MET A 46 26.93 -9.85 10.63
N THR A 47 27.08 -10.18 9.35
CA THR A 47 28.39 -10.58 8.80
C THR A 47 28.74 -9.65 7.65
N SER A 48 29.71 -8.76 7.89
CA SER A 48 30.41 -8.02 6.86
C SER A 48 31.24 -9.01 6.03
N ALA A 49 30.99 -9.11 4.72
CA ALA A 49 31.88 -9.84 3.81
C ALA A 49 32.92 -8.88 3.24
N VAL A 50 34.21 -9.15 3.48
CA VAL A 50 35.33 -8.44 2.87
C VAL A 50 35.75 -9.21 1.62
N LEU A 51 35.51 -8.65 0.43
CA LEU A 51 36.05 -9.18 -0.81
C LEU A 51 37.50 -8.72 -0.95
N LYS A 52 38.46 -9.65 -0.87
CA LYS A 52 39.85 -9.40 -1.27
C LYS A 52 40.04 -9.90 -2.70
N PHE A 53 40.37 -8.99 -3.61
CA PHE A 53 40.84 -9.35 -4.94
C PHE A 53 42.33 -9.69 -4.84
N SER A 54 42.72 -10.92 -5.17
CA SER A 54 44.11 -11.28 -5.39
C SER A 54 44.34 -11.43 -6.89
N ASN A 55 44.92 -10.41 -7.51
CA ASN A 55 45.76 -10.60 -8.69
C ASN A 55 46.89 -9.57 -8.61
N GLY A 56 48.11 -10.10 -8.55
CA GLY A 56 49.29 -9.37 -8.13
C GLY A 56 49.70 -8.24 -9.08
N ARG A 57 49.89 -7.05 -8.50
CA ARG A 57 51.10 -6.22 -8.55
C ARG A 57 50.90 -5.08 -7.54
N TYR A 58 51.93 -4.82 -6.75
CA TYR A 58 51.98 -3.73 -5.77
C TYR A 58 51.85 -2.39 -6.51
N ASP A 59 50.78 -1.66 -6.26
CA ASP A 59 50.74 -0.19 -6.24
C ASP A 59 49.48 0.25 -5.47
N ASP A 60 49.68 1.27 -4.65
CA ASP A 60 48.90 1.66 -3.48
C ASP A 60 47.69 2.52 -3.83
N VAL A 61 46.45 1.99 -3.77
CA VAL A 61 45.23 2.75 -3.44
C VAL A 61 44.19 1.82 -2.79
N SER A 62 43.97 1.98 -1.49
CA SER A 62 42.88 1.30 -0.78
C SER A 62 41.51 1.82 -1.26
N SER A 63 40.81 1.03 -2.07
CA SER A 63 39.40 1.25 -2.40
C SER A 63 38.53 0.24 -1.64
N THR A 64 38.02 0.66 -0.48
CA THR A 64 36.98 -0.08 0.23
C THR A 64 35.64 0.07 -0.50
N ALA A 65 35.24 -0.94 -1.27
CA ALA A 65 33.86 -1.08 -1.73
C ALA A 65 33.01 -1.61 -0.57
N ILE A 66 32.35 -0.71 0.16
CA ILE A 66 31.34 -1.09 1.15
C ILE A 66 30.04 -1.38 0.38
N CYS A 67 29.78 -2.65 0.09
CA CYS A 67 28.44 -3.09 -0.29
C CYS A 67 27.51 -2.96 0.93
N LYS A 68 26.94 -1.77 1.15
CA LYS A 68 25.76 -1.64 1.99
C LYS A 68 24.61 -2.29 1.24
N TRP A 69 24.33 -3.54 1.59
CA TRP A 69 23.00 -4.12 1.39
C TRP A 69 22.04 -3.33 2.28
N SER A 70 21.55 -2.19 1.80
CA SER A 70 20.36 -1.60 2.39
C SER A 70 19.24 -2.63 2.23
N ASN A 71 18.59 -2.96 3.33
CA ASN A 71 17.48 -3.92 3.43
C ASN A 71 16.23 -3.43 2.65
N LEU A 72 16.33 -3.21 1.35
CA LEU A 72 15.20 -2.91 0.46
C LEU A 72 14.29 -4.13 0.28
N VAL A 73 14.82 -5.35 0.48
CA VAL A 73 14.05 -6.61 0.41
C VAL A 73 13.07 -6.78 1.60
N TYR A 74 13.20 -5.98 2.66
CA TYR A 74 12.24 -6.01 3.77
C TYR A 74 11.04 -5.06 3.57
N ARG A 75 11.19 -4.00 2.77
CA ARG A 75 10.17 -2.94 2.63
C ARG A 75 9.11 -3.22 1.58
N ASP A 76 9.45 -3.96 0.53
CA ASP A 76 8.49 -4.28 -0.55
C ASP A 76 7.48 -5.38 -0.15
N ARG A 77 7.80 -6.14 0.92
CA ARG A 77 6.99 -7.27 1.40
C ARG A 77 5.63 -6.88 1.98
N TYR A 78 5.45 -5.66 2.46
CA TYR A 78 4.23 -5.23 3.14
C TYR A 78 3.18 -4.56 2.23
N LEU A 79 3.59 -4.12 1.04
CA LEU A 79 2.74 -3.25 0.19
C LEU A 79 2.25 -3.97 -1.08
N ASN A 80 3.01 -4.96 -1.55
CA ASN A 80 2.72 -5.71 -2.77
C ASN A 80 2.16 -7.12 -2.53
N ARG A 81 2.04 -7.56 -1.27
CA ARG A 81 1.34 -8.80 -0.91
C ARG A 81 -0.02 -8.47 -0.28
N ALA A 82 -1.09 -8.85 -0.97
CA ALA A 82 -2.21 -9.50 -0.27
C ALA A 82 -1.59 -10.56 0.65
N GLY A 83 -1.98 -10.59 1.93
CA GLY A 83 -1.29 -11.25 3.05
C GLY A 83 -0.41 -12.45 2.70
N ASP A 84 0.77 -12.53 3.33
CA ASP A 84 1.65 -13.69 3.26
C ASP A 84 0.83 -15.00 3.22
N GLY A 85 0.93 -15.72 2.11
CA GLY A 85 -0.03 -16.72 1.65
C GLY A 85 0.00 -18.03 2.43
N THR A 86 -0.06 -17.97 3.75
CA THR A 86 -0.08 -19.16 4.60
C THR A 86 -1.34 -19.27 5.46
N ILE A 87 -2.06 -18.18 5.72
CA ILE A 87 -3.23 -18.21 6.61
C ILE A 87 -4.38 -17.34 6.04
N PRO A 88 -5.43 -17.96 5.46
CA PRO A 88 -6.56 -17.21 4.91
C PRO A 88 -7.36 -16.54 6.02
N PHE A 89 -7.75 -15.28 5.81
CA PHE A 89 -8.71 -14.56 6.64
C PHE A 89 -9.91 -14.14 5.78
N THR A 90 -11.06 -13.94 6.42
CA THR A 90 -12.28 -13.47 5.76
C THR A 90 -12.96 -12.39 6.61
N TYR A 91 -14.16 -11.95 6.21
CA TYR A 91 -14.97 -11.02 7.01
C TYR A 91 -16.14 -11.70 7.75
N SER A 92 -16.18 -13.03 7.80
CA SER A 92 -17.25 -13.80 8.44
C SER A 92 -16.78 -15.16 8.96
N GLY A 93 -17.63 -15.86 9.73
CA GLY A 93 -17.29 -17.20 10.24
C GLY A 93 -16.06 -17.23 11.15
N SER A 94 -15.38 -18.38 11.22
CA SER A 94 -14.27 -18.64 12.13
C SER A 94 -12.99 -17.84 11.81
N SER A 95 -12.83 -17.40 10.57
CA SER A 95 -11.71 -16.56 10.11
C SER A 95 -12.07 -15.07 9.97
N GLY A 96 -13.20 -14.66 10.57
CA GLY A 96 -13.69 -13.28 10.57
C GLY A 96 -12.91 -12.34 11.50
N PRO A 97 -13.25 -11.02 11.51
CA PRO A 97 -12.45 -9.98 12.16
C PRO A 97 -12.22 -10.17 13.65
N ASN A 98 -13.17 -10.77 14.37
CA ASN A 98 -13.04 -11.06 15.80
C ASN A 98 -11.98 -12.13 16.10
N SER A 99 -11.62 -12.95 15.11
CA SER A 99 -10.66 -14.05 15.25
C SER A 99 -9.29 -13.73 14.64
N TRP A 100 -9.15 -12.65 13.86
CA TRP A 100 -7.92 -12.36 13.10
C TRP A 100 -6.65 -12.42 13.95
N GLY A 101 -6.68 -11.89 15.17
CA GLY A 101 -5.56 -11.92 16.11
C GLY A 101 -5.11 -13.31 16.55
N HIS A 102 -5.96 -14.33 16.39
CA HIS A 102 -5.70 -15.71 16.76
C HIS A 102 -5.38 -16.61 15.57
N LEU A 103 -5.57 -16.14 14.33
CA LEU A 103 -5.30 -16.94 13.13
C LEU A 103 -3.80 -17.20 12.95
N SER A 104 -2.96 -16.24 13.34
CA SER A 104 -1.51 -16.30 13.20
C SER A 104 -0.83 -15.47 14.28
N PRO A 105 0.36 -15.87 14.78
CA PRO A 105 1.20 -14.99 15.59
C PRO A 105 1.48 -13.64 14.90
N ASN A 106 1.63 -13.63 13.58
CA ASN A 106 1.88 -12.41 12.78
C ASN A 106 0.66 -11.46 12.74
N PHE A 107 -0.53 -11.94 13.08
CA PHE A 107 -1.76 -11.15 13.11
C PHE A 107 -2.14 -10.69 14.52
N SER A 108 -1.33 -11.00 15.53
CA SER A 108 -1.61 -10.70 16.94
C SER A 108 -2.05 -9.26 17.20
N LEU A 109 -1.46 -8.28 16.51
CA LEU A 109 -1.84 -6.87 16.60
C LEU A 109 -3.31 -6.60 16.25
N CYS A 110 -3.94 -7.44 15.41
CA CYS A 110 -5.36 -7.34 15.11
C CYS A 110 -6.25 -7.52 16.35
N GLY A 111 -5.78 -8.23 17.37
CA GLY A 111 -6.50 -8.44 18.64
C GLY A 111 -5.92 -7.67 19.83
N THR A 112 -4.60 -7.43 19.86
CA THR A 112 -3.92 -6.81 21.01
C THR A 112 -3.61 -5.32 20.82
N GLY A 113 -3.57 -4.85 19.58
CA GLY A 113 -3.24 -3.47 19.22
C GLY A 113 -4.19 -2.46 19.86
N LYS A 114 -3.67 -1.28 20.20
CA LYS A 114 -4.43 -0.20 20.86
C LYS A 114 -4.66 1.00 19.94
N SER A 115 -3.95 1.10 18.84
CA SER A 115 -4.12 2.13 17.81
C SER A 115 -4.73 1.54 16.54
N GLN A 116 -5.76 0.71 16.69
CA GLN A 116 -6.38 0.01 15.57
C GLN A 116 -7.37 0.89 14.78
N SER A 117 -7.53 0.55 13.50
CA SER A 117 -8.47 1.15 12.53
C SER A 117 -9.42 0.08 11.97
N PRO A 118 -10.63 0.45 11.49
CA PRO A 118 -11.21 1.80 11.42
C PRO A 118 -11.74 2.28 12.79
N ILE A 119 -12.15 3.54 12.88
CA ILE A 119 -12.81 4.11 14.08
C ILE A 119 -14.15 4.76 13.74
N ASN A 120 -14.98 4.98 14.76
CA ASN A 120 -16.11 5.90 14.68
C ASN A 120 -15.63 7.31 15.05
N ILE A 121 -15.74 8.24 14.11
CA ILE A 121 -15.40 9.65 14.30
C ILE A 121 -16.62 10.35 14.87
N LEU A 122 -16.51 10.84 16.11
CA LEU A 122 -17.54 11.63 16.77
C LEU A 122 -17.22 13.11 16.56
N THR A 123 -18.02 13.79 15.74
CA THR A 123 -17.73 15.15 15.26
C THR A 123 -17.80 16.21 16.35
N ASP A 124 -18.49 15.94 17.45
CA ASP A 124 -18.53 16.76 18.67
C ASP A 124 -17.26 16.63 19.54
N LYS A 125 -16.44 15.59 19.30
CA LYS A 125 -15.22 15.27 20.07
C LYS A 125 -13.92 15.44 19.29
N VAL A 126 -13.98 15.85 18.03
CA VAL A 126 -12.78 16.13 17.23
C VAL A 126 -12.09 17.39 17.74
N VAL A 127 -10.77 17.39 17.68
CA VAL A 127 -9.95 18.52 18.14
C VAL A 127 -9.49 19.31 16.93
N PHE A 128 -9.92 20.57 16.81
CA PHE A 128 -9.42 21.44 15.74
C PHE A 128 -7.91 21.63 15.88
N ASN A 129 -7.16 21.35 14.81
CA ASN A 129 -5.71 21.55 14.78
C ASN A 129 -5.33 22.57 13.70
N LYS A 130 -5.00 23.78 14.15
CA LYS A 130 -4.58 24.91 13.29
C LYS A 130 -3.32 24.63 12.45
N ASN A 131 -2.47 23.71 12.91
CA ASN A 131 -1.21 23.35 12.24
C ASN A 131 -1.43 22.40 11.05
N LEU A 132 -2.60 21.75 10.94
CA LEU A 132 -2.92 20.92 9.79
C LEU A 132 -2.99 21.78 8.52
N LYS A 133 -2.40 21.27 7.43
CA LYS A 133 -2.33 21.95 6.14
C LYS A 133 -3.38 21.39 5.16
N PRO A 134 -3.75 22.12 4.09
CA PRO A 134 -4.59 21.57 3.04
C PRO A 134 -3.97 20.28 2.48
N LEU A 135 -4.79 19.24 2.30
CA LEU A 135 -4.32 17.96 1.76
C LEU A 135 -4.23 18.02 0.24
N ILE A 136 -3.07 18.43 -0.28
CA ILE A 136 -2.80 18.55 -1.71
C ILE A 136 -2.43 17.18 -2.28
N ARG A 137 -3.15 16.77 -3.35
CA ARG A 137 -2.99 15.49 -4.03
C ARG A 137 -2.55 15.72 -5.47
N PHE A 138 -1.38 15.19 -5.83
CA PHE A 138 -0.79 15.30 -7.16
C PHE A 138 -0.64 13.92 -7.77
N TYR A 139 -1.71 13.35 -8.33
CA TYR A 139 -1.66 12.03 -8.97
C TYR A 139 -1.43 12.16 -10.46
N GLY A 140 -0.59 11.33 -11.08
CA GLY A 140 -0.31 11.36 -12.52
C GLY A 140 -1.33 10.58 -13.36
N SER A 141 -1.11 10.56 -14.67
CA SER A 141 -1.64 9.51 -15.53
C SER A 141 -0.69 8.32 -15.47
N ALA A 142 -1.21 7.10 -15.42
CA ALA A 142 -0.38 5.91 -15.29
C ALA A 142 -1.01 4.69 -15.99
N ASN A 143 -0.17 3.73 -16.37
CA ASN A 143 -0.60 2.38 -16.67
C ASN A 143 -0.76 1.64 -15.34
N VAL A 144 -1.98 1.25 -15.01
CA VAL A 144 -2.34 0.71 -13.71
C VAL A 144 -2.81 -0.74 -13.83
N THR A 145 -2.84 -1.44 -12.71
CA THR A 145 -3.28 -2.84 -12.65
C THR A 145 -4.45 -2.98 -11.70
N LEU A 146 -5.62 -3.34 -12.23
CA LEU A 146 -6.79 -3.74 -11.44
C LEU A 146 -6.58 -5.16 -10.91
N VAL A 147 -6.81 -5.35 -9.62
CA VAL A 147 -6.57 -6.60 -8.91
C VAL A 147 -7.75 -6.97 -8.03
N ASN A 148 -8.01 -8.27 -7.93
CA ASN A 148 -8.74 -8.87 -6.82
C ASN A 148 -7.71 -9.35 -5.80
N ASN A 149 -7.65 -8.73 -4.61
CA ASN A 149 -6.75 -9.16 -3.54
C ASN A 149 -7.40 -10.27 -2.66
N LYS A 150 -8.43 -10.97 -3.17
CA LYS A 150 -9.31 -11.93 -2.46
C LYS A 150 -10.29 -11.28 -1.48
N PHE A 151 -9.85 -10.25 -0.76
CA PHE A 151 -10.63 -9.56 0.27
C PHE A 151 -11.07 -8.15 -0.12
N ASN A 152 -10.52 -7.58 -1.20
CA ASN A 152 -10.99 -6.32 -1.80
C ASN A 152 -10.59 -6.24 -3.28
N VAL A 153 -11.28 -5.37 -4.01
CA VAL A 153 -10.87 -4.95 -5.35
C VAL A 153 -10.04 -3.68 -5.21
N GLY A 154 -8.93 -3.59 -5.94
CA GLY A 154 -8.07 -2.42 -5.90
C GLY A 154 -7.33 -2.19 -7.21
N ILE A 155 -6.68 -1.03 -7.29
CA ILE A 155 -5.83 -0.62 -8.39
C ILE A 155 -4.43 -0.38 -7.85
N ARG A 156 -3.44 -1.08 -8.41
CA ARG A 156 -2.02 -0.88 -8.15
C ARG A 156 -1.46 0.14 -9.13
N TYR A 157 -0.68 1.07 -8.60
CA TYR A 157 0.00 2.10 -9.37
C TYR A 157 1.48 1.76 -9.51
N PRO A 158 2.09 2.04 -10.68
CA PRO A 158 3.54 1.97 -10.82
C PRO A 158 4.21 3.08 -10.00
N ASP A 159 5.52 2.96 -9.83
CA ASP A 159 6.31 4.03 -9.23
C ASP A 159 6.18 5.34 -10.02
N HIS A 160 6.40 6.45 -9.33
CA HIS A 160 6.29 7.80 -9.89
C HIS A 160 4.88 8.20 -10.40
N SER A 161 3.82 7.52 -9.95
CA SER A 161 2.40 7.88 -10.22
C SER A 161 1.89 9.11 -9.46
N GLY A 162 2.78 9.87 -8.82
CA GLY A 162 2.42 10.99 -7.97
C GLY A 162 2.17 10.60 -6.51
N GLY A 163 1.55 11.50 -5.73
CA GLY A 163 1.43 11.30 -4.28
C GLY A 163 0.81 12.47 -3.52
N ILE A 164 1.18 12.55 -2.25
CA ILE A 164 0.78 13.61 -1.32
C ILE A 164 1.98 14.10 -0.50
N ILE A 165 1.86 15.30 0.06
CA ILE A 165 2.78 15.83 1.08
C ILE A 165 2.00 15.96 2.38
N VAL A 166 2.52 15.36 3.45
CA VAL A 166 1.97 15.41 4.81
C VAL A 166 3.11 15.75 5.75
N ASP A 167 2.94 16.79 6.57
CA ASP A 167 3.97 17.30 7.48
C ASP A 167 5.35 17.47 6.82
N ASP A 168 5.35 18.14 5.66
CA ASP A 168 6.54 18.44 4.85
C ASP A 168 7.32 17.22 4.36
N LYS A 169 6.66 16.04 4.39
CA LYS A 169 7.19 14.77 3.91
C LYS A 169 6.37 14.23 2.75
N ALA A 170 7.07 13.74 1.72
CA ALA A 170 6.46 13.17 0.52
C ALA A 170 6.07 11.69 0.72
N TYR A 171 4.89 11.33 0.24
CA TYR A 171 4.37 9.97 0.21
C TYR A 171 3.87 9.63 -1.20
N ALA A 172 4.46 8.63 -1.83
CA ALA A 172 4.10 8.17 -3.17
C ALA A 172 2.82 7.32 -3.12
N LEU A 173 1.89 7.55 -4.06
CA LEU A 173 0.70 6.70 -4.23
C LEU A 173 1.12 5.31 -4.72
N LYS A 174 0.71 4.27 -3.99
CA LYS A 174 1.03 2.87 -4.34
C LYS A 174 -0.18 2.10 -4.82
N GLN A 175 -1.31 2.26 -4.15
CA GLN A 175 -2.53 1.57 -4.52
C GLN A 175 -3.76 2.28 -3.97
N MET A 176 -4.91 1.96 -4.56
CA MET A 176 -6.20 2.29 -3.98
C MET A 176 -7.13 1.07 -3.99
N HIS A 177 -8.06 0.98 -3.05
CA HIS A 177 -9.00 -0.13 -2.95
C HIS A 177 -10.31 0.29 -2.29
N TRP A 178 -11.36 -0.48 -2.55
CA TRP A 178 -12.71 -0.19 -2.05
C TRP A 178 -13.16 -1.18 -0.99
N HIS A 179 -13.88 -0.66 -0.01
CA HIS A 179 -14.65 -1.40 0.97
C HIS A 179 -16.14 -1.09 0.80
N ALA A 180 -16.98 -2.12 0.89
CA ALA A 180 -18.43 -2.00 0.86
C ALA A 180 -19.04 -2.96 1.92
N PRO A 181 -19.68 -2.45 2.99
CA PRO A 181 -19.92 -1.03 3.29
C PRO A 181 -18.65 -0.24 3.69
N ALA A 182 -18.78 1.06 3.99
CA ALA A 182 -17.66 1.84 4.53
C ALA A 182 -17.16 1.26 5.86
N GLU A 183 -15.85 1.35 6.11
CA GLU A 183 -15.20 0.87 7.33
C GLU A 183 -15.33 1.90 8.45
N HIS A 184 -14.98 3.16 8.18
CA HIS A 184 -15.16 4.28 9.09
C HIS A 184 -16.64 4.64 9.23
N ARG A 185 -16.95 5.23 10.38
CA ARG A 185 -18.24 5.84 10.68
C ARG A 185 -18.05 7.30 11.06
N ILE A 186 -19.05 8.12 10.77
CA ILE A 186 -19.16 9.49 11.26
C ILE A 186 -20.44 9.54 12.10
N ASP A 187 -20.32 9.90 13.37
CA ASP A 187 -21.44 9.98 14.33
C ASP A 187 -22.31 8.70 14.34
N GLY A 188 -21.65 7.55 14.27
CA GLY A 188 -22.28 6.23 14.23
C GLY A 188 -22.87 5.83 12.87
N LYS A 189 -23.03 6.76 11.92
CA LYS A 189 -23.52 6.48 10.56
C LYS A 189 -22.47 5.70 9.77
N ARG A 190 -22.87 4.54 9.24
CA ARG A 190 -22.08 3.77 8.27
C ARG A 190 -22.48 4.17 6.85
N HIS A 191 -21.49 4.53 6.05
CA HIS A 191 -21.66 4.92 4.66
C HIS A 191 -21.70 3.69 3.71
N ALA A 192 -22.15 3.90 2.47
CA ALA A 192 -22.40 2.84 1.50
C ALA A 192 -21.12 2.15 1.02
N ALA A 193 -20.03 2.91 0.87
CA ALA A 193 -18.72 2.40 0.52
C ALA A 193 -17.63 3.36 1.00
N GLU A 194 -16.38 2.90 0.97
CA GLU A 194 -15.19 3.68 1.30
C GLU A 194 -14.05 3.34 0.35
N LEU A 195 -13.35 4.36 -0.13
CA LEU A 195 -12.15 4.22 -0.95
C LEU A 195 -10.93 4.61 -0.12
N HIS A 196 -9.95 3.73 -0.04
CA HIS A 196 -8.64 3.99 0.54
C HIS A 196 -7.61 4.25 -0.55
N LEU A 197 -6.86 5.34 -0.42
CA LEU A 197 -5.67 5.62 -1.22
C LEU A 197 -4.45 5.46 -0.31
N VAL A 198 -3.63 4.46 -0.57
CA VAL A 198 -2.46 4.10 0.25
C VAL A 198 -1.21 4.74 -0.33
N HIS A 199 -0.50 5.51 0.50
CA HIS A 199 0.72 6.19 0.14
C HIS A 199 1.85 5.84 1.09
N VAL A 200 3.07 5.85 0.57
CA VAL A 200 4.26 5.38 1.28
C VAL A 200 5.41 6.35 1.04
N SER A 201 6.07 6.77 2.10
CA SER A 201 7.29 7.58 2.02
C SER A 201 8.53 6.73 1.78
N GLU A 202 9.64 7.36 1.43
CA GLU A 202 10.93 6.69 1.16
C GLU A 202 11.44 5.84 2.34
N ASP A 203 11.17 6.28 3.57
CA ASP A 203 11.49 5.56 4.81
C ASP A 203 10.41 4.55 5.24
N GLY A 204 9.38 4.33 4.43
CA GLY A 204 8.37 3.28 4.63
C GLY A 204 7.20 3.65 5.54
N ASN A 205 7.08 4.91 5.98
CA ASN A 205 5.89 5.35 6.71
C ASN A 205 4.68 5.34 5.77
N VAL A 206 3.52 5.00 6.31
CA VAL A 206 2.28 4.84 5.55
C VAL A 206 1.28 5.92 5.94
N THR A 207 0.66 6.51 4.92
CA THR A 207 -0.48 7.41 5.08
C THR A 207 -1.60 7.00 4.15
N VAL A 208 -2.84 7.02 4.66
CA VAL A 208 -4.02 6.62 3.91
C VAL A 208 -4.98 7.79 3.84
N VAL A 209 -5.45 8.09 2.62
CA VAL A 209 -6.55 9.01 2.40
C VAL A 209 -7.82 8.19 2.16
N ALA A 210 -8.84 8.44 2.97
CA ALA A 210 -10.11 7.74 2.91
C ALA A 210 -11.22 8.65 2.37
N ILE A 211 -12.03 8.13 1.47
CA ILE A 211 -13.15 8.83 0.85
C ILE A 211 -14.42 8.02 1.09
N LEU A 212 -15.38 8.62 1.78
CA LEU A 212 -16.67 8.00 2.10
C LEU A 212 -17.69 8.25 0.99
N PHE A 213 -18.55 7.27 0.75
CA PHE A 213 -19.61 7.34 -0.25
C PHE A 213 -20.99 7.05 0.34
N GLU A 214 -21.97 7.87 0.01
CA GLU A 214 -23.39 7.54 0.22
C GLU A 214 -24.06 7.13 -1.09
N PHE A 215 -25.19 6.43 -0.99
CA PHE A 215 -25.94 6.07 -2.19
C PHE A 215 -26.47 7.32 -2.90
N GLY A 216 -26.25 7.41 -4.20
CA GLY A 216 -26.71 8.52 -5.01
C GLY A 216 -26.35 8.34 -6.49
N LYS A 217 -25.94 9.43 -7.14
CA LYS A 217 -25.48 9.40 -8.53
C LYS A 217 -24.23 8.52 -8.67
N PRO A 218 -24.02 7.86 -9.83
CA PRO A 218 -22.82 7.10 -10.11
C PRO A 218 -21.54 7.92 -9.88
N ASP A 219 -20.54 7.28 -9.28
CA ASP A 219 -19.23 7.87 -9.10
C ASP A 219 -18.40 7.82 -10.40
N PRO A 220 -17.88 8.94 -10.91
CA PRO A 220 -17.17 8.95 -12.20
C PRO A 220 -15.87 8.13 -12.21
N LEU A 221 -15.23 7.90 -11.06
CA LEU A 221 -14.02 7.07 -11.01
C LEU A 221 -14.38 5.59 -11.18
N VAL A 222 -15.47 5.14 -10.57
CA VAL A 222 -15.93 3.76 -10.70
C VAL A 222 -16.49 3.52 -12.11
N ASP A 223 -17.17 4.50 -12.71
CA ASP A 223 -17.62 4.41 -14.11
C ASP A 223 -16.45 4.16 -15.08
N LYS A 224 -15.30 4.81 -14.88
CA LYS A 224 -14.10 4.61 -15.70
C LYS A 224 -13.56 3.18 -15.68
N ILE A 225 -13.84 2.42 -14.64
CA ILE A 225 -13.32 1.06 -14.46
C ILE A 225 -14.41 -0.01 -14.56
N GLN A 226 -15.66 0.36 -14.85
CA GLN A 226 -16.80 -0.56 -14.85
C GLN A 226 -16.59 -1.75 -15.80
N THR A 227 -16.14 -1.51 -17.03
CA THR A 227 -15.86 -2.59 -17.98
C THR A 227 -14.76 -3.52 -17.47
N LYS A 228 -13.75 -2.96 -16.79
CA LYS A 228 -12.64 -3.73 -16.21
C LYS A 228 -13.05 -4.52 -14.96
N LEU A 229 -14.02 -4.03 -14.19
CA LEU A 229 -14.63 -4.79 -13.09
C LEU A 229 -15.40 -6.00 -13.61
N ASN A 230 -16.15 -5.86 -14.71
CA ASN A 230 -16.86 -6.97 -15.33
C ASN A 230 -15.89 -8.02 -15.89
N GLU A 231 -14.80 -7.59 -16.54
CA GLU A 231 -13.71 -8.45 -16.99
C GLU A 231 -13.10 -9.18 -15.79
N LEU A 232 -12.78 -8.47 -14.69
CA LEU A 232 -12.22 -9.07 -13.48
C LEU A 232 -13.15 -10.12 -12.87
N GLU A 233 -14.46 -9.86 -12.83
CA GLU A 233 -15.45 -10.84 -12.34
C GLU A 233 -15.44 -12.13 -13.16
N TYR A 234 -15.32 -12.01 -14.49
CA TYR A 234 -15.23 -13.15 -15.39
C TYR A 234 -13.93 -13.92 -15.20
N GLU A 235 -12.79 -13.21 -15.17
CA GLU A 235 -11.47 -13.81 -15.00
C GLU A 235 -11.36 -14.59 -13.69
N VAL A 236 -11.85 -14.04 -12.57
CA VAL A 236 -11.81 -14.71 -11.26
C VAL A 236 -12.63 -16.02 -11.23
N LYS A 237 -13.62 -16.18 -12.11
CA LYS A 237 -14.41 -17.43 -12.21
C LYS A 237 -13.70 -18.53 -12.98
N ILE A 238 -12.72 -18.19 -13.82
CA ILE A 238 -12.07 -19.11 -14.77
C ILE A 238 -10.61 -19.35 -14.40
N HIS A 239 -9.94 -18.31 -13.93
CA HIS A 239 -8.54 -18.29 -13.54
C HIS A 239 -8.41 -17.83 -12.08
N GLU A 240 -7.56 -18.50 -11.30
CA GLU A 240 -7.20 -17.98 -9.99
C GLU A 240 -6.32 -16.73 -10.15
N ASP A 241 -6.87 -15.57 -9.76
CA ASP A 241 -6.14 -14.33 -9.55
C ASP A 241 -5.44 -13.72 -10.79
N LEU A 242 -6.12 -13.56 -11.94
CA LEU A 242 -5.56 -12.84 -13.08
C LEU A 242 -5.71 -11.30 -12.94
N PRO A 243 -4.61 -10.54 -12.80
CA PRO A 243 -4.67 -9.08 -12.73
C PRO A 243 -4.88 -8.46 -14.12
N ILE A 244 -5.63 -7.35 -14.20
CA ILE A 244 -5.92 -6.66 -15.47
C ILE A 244 -5.15 -5.35 -15.54
N THR A 245 -4.20 -5.25 -16.47
CA THR A 245 -3.43 -4.01 -16.69
C THR A 245 -4.09 -3.15 -17.77
N PHE A 246 -4.22 -1.84 -17.53
CA PHE A 246 -4.80 -0.88 -18.47
C PHE A 246 -4.26 0.54 -18.26
N GLY A 247 -4.31 1.35 -19.31
CA GLY A 247 -3.88 2.75 -19.27
C GLY A 247 -3.94 3.41 -20.64
N PRO A 248 -3.74 4.73 -20.73
CA PRO A 248 -3.42 5.63 -19.62
C PRO A 248 -4.64 5.92 -18.72
N PHE A 249 -4.54 5.59 -17.42
CA PHE A 249 -5.58 5.84 -16.44
C PHE A 249 -5.38 7.20 -15.75
N HIS A 250 -6.39 8.07 -15.87
CA HIS A 250 -6.36 9.41 -15.30
C HIS A 250 -7.28 9.48 -14.07
N SER A 251 -6.70 9.63 -12.88
CA SER A 251 -7.42 9.73 -11.60
C SER A 251 -7.72 11.19 -11.19
N THR A 252 -8.08 12.04 -12.15
CA THR A 252 -8.33 13.47 -11.92
C THR A 252 -9.41 13.75 -10.87
N GLU A 253 -10.39 12.84 -10.74
CA GLU A 253 -11.44 12.91 -9.72
C GLU A 253 -10.91 12.88 -8.29
N LEU A 254 -9.75 12.25 -8.07
CA LEU A 254 -9.09 12.11 -6.77
C LEU A 254 -8.29 13.36 -6.39
N ARG A 255 -7.99 14.25 -7.35
CA ARG A 255 -7.20 15.48 -7.12
C ARG A 255 -8.01 16.64 -6.54
N LYS A 256 -9.34 16.54 -6.49
CA LYS A 256 -10.23 17.62 -6.00
C LYS A 256 -9.79 18.06 -4.61
N LYS A 257 -9.54 19.36 -4.39
CA LYS A 257 -9.18 19.91 -3.08
C LYS A 257 -10.29 19.60 -2.06
N THR A 258 -9.90 19.43 -0.81
CA THR A 258 -10.84 19.28 0.31
C THR A 258 -10.66 20.47 1.26
N HIS A 259 -11.78 21.00 1.74
CA HIS A 259 -11.80 22.06 2.76
C HIS A 259 -11.80 21.48 4.18
N LYS A 260 -12.09 20.17 4.32
CA LYS A 260 -12.26 19.51 5.61
C LYS A 260 -11.72 18.07 5.57
N TYR A 261 -11.00 17.65 6.60
CA TYR A 261 -10.68 16.24 6.82
C TYR A 261 -10.41 15.96 8.30
N TYR A 262 -10.63 14.71 8.69
CA TYR A 262 -10.27 14.20 10.00
C TYR A 262 -8.94 13.46 9.91
N ARG A 263 -8.07 13.64 10.90
CA ARG A 263 -6.76 13.00 10.96
C ARG A 263 -6.59 12.24 12.27
N TYR A 264 -6.05 11.02 12.21
CA TYR A 264 -5.64 10.28 13.39
C TYR A 264 -4.56 9.25 13.04
N VAL A 265 -3.83 8.75 14.05
CA VAL A 265 -2.88 7.65 13.90
C VAL A 265 -3.58 6.32 14.24
N GLY A 266 -3.50 5.39 13.30
CA GLY A 266 -4.24 4.13 13.35
C GLY A 266 -3.41 2.95 12.84
N SER A 267 -4.10 1.98 12.26
CA SER A 267 -3.52 0.76 11.70
C SER A 267 -3.98 0.50 10.27
N PHE A 268 -3.42 -0.52 9.63
CA PHE A 268 -4.13 -1.18 8.53
C PHE A 268 -5.44 -1.79 9.05
N SER A 269 -6.48 -1.78 8.22
CA SER A 269 -7.79 -2.38 8.53
C SER A 269 -7.91 -3.84 8.10
N THR A 270 -6.82 -4.45 7.64
CA THR A 270 -6.69 -5.88 7.34
C THR A 270 -5.46 -6.45 8.04
N PRO A 271 -5.40 -7.77 8.28
CA PRO A 271 -4.20 -8.42 8.79
C PRO A 271 -2.95 -8.08 7.95
N PRO A 272 -1.78 -7.84 8.58
CA PRO A 272 -1.46 -8.04 10.00
C PRO A 272 -1.88 -6.91 10.96
N CYS A 273 -2.70 -5.95 10.50
CA CYS A 273 -3.19 -4.83 11.31
C CYS A 273 -2.09 -3.97 11.96
N THR A 274 -0.95 -3.84 11.28
CA THR A 274 0.18 -3.03 11.72
C THR A 274 -0.25 -1.59 11.99
N GLU A 275 0.16 -1.06 13.14
CA GLU A 275 -0.14 0.30 13.60
C GLU A 275 0.79 1.36 12.96
N ASN A 276 0.68 2.62 13.40
CA ASN A 276 1.43 3.77 12.90
C ASN A 276 1.08 4.18 11.45
N VAL A 277 -0.16 3.91 11.02
CA VAL A 277 -0.71 4.43 9.76
C VAL A 277 -1.36 5.79 10.02
N ILE A 278 -0.96 6.82 9.29
CA ILE A 278 -1.60 8.15 9.40
C ILE A 278 -2.84 8.18 8.51
N TRP A 279 -4.02 8.28 9.10
CA TRP A 279 -5.29 8.31 8.40
C TRP A 279 -5.77 9.74 8.16
N HIS A 280 -6.29 10.01 6.95
CA HIS A 280 -6.93 11.26 6.54
C HIS A 280 -8.30 10.96 5.94
N ILE A 281 -9.38 11.14 6.69
CA ILE A 281 -10.75 10.87 6.25
C ILE A 281 -11.32 12.18 5.71
N LEU A 282 -11.62 12.22 4.41
CA LEU A 282 -12.14 13.43 3.79
C LEU A 282 -13.54 13.74 4.31
N GLY A 283 -13.77 14.99 4.74
CA GLY A 283 -15.06 15.40 5.29
C GLY A 283 -16.18 15.49 4.24
N LYS A 284 -15.83 15.62 2.95
CA LYS A 284 -16.81 15.60 1.86
C LYS A 284 -17.14 14.17 1.46
N VAL A 285 -18.35 13.74 1.80
CA VAL A 285 -18.93 12.48 1.33
C VAL A 285 -19.27 12.59 -0.17
N ARG A 286 -18.86 11.60 -0.96
CA ARG A 286 -19.21 11.48 -2.39
C ARG A 286 -20.44 10.59 -2.56
N THR A 287 -20.96 10.53 -3.79
CA THR A 287 -22.05 9.62 -4.12
C THR A 287 -21.54 8.42 -4.92
N ILE A 288 -22.15 7.26 -4.71
CA ILE A 288 -21.95 6.04 -5.50
C ILE A 288 -23.30 5.39 -5.79
N SER A 289 -23.48 4.77 -6.95
CA SER A 289 -24.72 4.05 -7.24
C SER A 289 -24.73 2.65 -6.63
N ARG A 290 -25.92 2.07 -6.42
CA ARG A 290 -26.06 0.67 -5.95
C ARG A 290 -25.39 -0.32 -6.91
N LYS A 291 -25.59 -0.12 -8.22
CA LYS A 291 -24.97 -0.93 -9.29
C LYS A 291 -23.45 -0.93 -9.22
N GLN A 292 -22.84 0.23 -8.95
CA GLN A 292 -21.38 0.32 -8.79
C GLN A 292 -20.88 -0.38 -7.54
N VAL A 293 -21.61 -0.29 -6.42
CA VAL A 293 -21.28 -1.06 -5.21
C VAL A 293 -21.37 -2.56 -5.47
N GLU A 294 -22.39 -3.01 -6.20
CA GLU A 294 -22.52 -4.42 -6.61
C GLU A 294 -21.36 -4.85 -7.52
N ALA A 295 -20.98 -4.02 -8.49
CA ALA A 295 -19.84 -4.29 -9.38
C ALA A 295 -18.50 -4.38 -8.63
N LEU A 296 -18.28 -3.59 -7.58
CA LEU A 296 -17.09 -3.69 -6.73
C LEU A 296 -17.08 -4.96 -5.88
N ARG A 297 -18.26 -5.49 -5.51
CA ARG A 297 -18.41 -6.71 -4.69
C ARG A 297 -18.44 -7.98 -5.53
N ALA A 298 -18.77 -7.89 -6.82
CA ALA A 298 -19.00 -9.06 -7.67
C ALA A 298 -17.76 -9.96 -7.84
N PRO A 299 -16.52 -9.42 -8.01
CA PRO A 299 -15.32 -10.25 -8.11
C PRO A 299 -14.89 -10.90 -6.78
N LEU A 300 -15.45 -10.50 -5.64
CA LEU A 300 -15.01 -10.98 -4.33
C LEU A 300 -15.66 -12.31 -3.95
N ASP A 301 -14.91 -13.12 -3.21
CA ASP A 301 -15.46 -14.30 -2.54
C ASP A 301 -16.65 -13.93 -1.64
N TRP A 302 -17.61 -14.84 -1.52
CA TRP A 302 -18.83 -14.63 -0.72
C TRP A 302 -18.53 -14.13 0.70
N SER A 303 -17.52 -14.71 1.36
CA SER A 303 -17.10 -14.37 2.73
C SER A 303 -16.46 -12.98 2.85
N CYS A 304 -16.13 -12.36 1.72
CA CYS A 304 -15.52 -11.04 1.58
C CYS A 304 -16.42 -10.03 0.86
N LYS A 305 -17.65 -10.39 0.45
CA LYS A 305 -18.58 -9.42 -0.17
C LYS A 305 -19.01 -8.30 0.76
N SER A 306 -18.87 -8.48 2.08
CA SER A 306 -19.04 -7.40 3.07
C SER A 306 -17.69 -7.16 3.76
N ASN A 307 -16.76 -6.56 3.05
CA ASN A 307 -15.36 -6.44 3.45
C ASN A 307 -15.06 -5.26 4.38
N ALA A 308 -15.92 -5.00 5.36
CA ALA A 308 -15.72 -3.89 6.30
C ALA A 308 -15.39 -4.41 7.70
N ARG A 309 -14.17 -4.14 8.18
CA ARG A 309 -13.78 -4.40 9.56
C ARG A 309 -14.67 -3.59 10.52
N PRO A 310 -15.07 -4.14 11.68
CA PRO A 310 -15.76 -3.37 12.71
C PRO A 310 -14.92 -2.19 13.21
N CYS A 311 -15.59 -1.10 13.63
CA CYS A 311 -14.90 0.02 14.27
C CYS A 311 -14.21 -0.43 15.57
N GLN A 312 -13.02 0.08 15.77
CA GLN A 312 -12.13 -0.20 16.89
C GLN A 312 -12.21 0.94 17.91
N LEU A 313 -11.80 0.65 19.15
CA LEU A 313 -11.78 1.64 20.23
C LEU A 313 -10.70 2.70 19.99
N LEU A 314 -10.98 3.95 20.38
CA LEU A 314 -10.00 5.04 20.29
C LEU A 314 -8.84 4.88 21.28
N ASN A 315 -9.05 4.25 22.44
CA ASN A 315 -8.02 4.00 23.46
C ASN A 315 -7.18 5.24 23.83
N GLY A 316 -7.83 6.37 24.08
CA GLY A 316 -7.16 7.62 24.46
C GLY A 316 -6.58 8.42 23.29
N ARG A 317 -6.61 7.91 22.06
CA ARG A 317 -6.32 8.71 20.87
C ARG A 317 -7.41 9.77 20.67
N HIS A 318 -7.01 10.93 20.17
CA HIS A 318 -7.93 11.96 19.71
C HIS A 318 -7.93 12.02 18.18
N VAL A 319 -9.04 12.47 17.60
CA VAL A 319 -9.15 12.73 16.17
C VAL A 319 -8.99 14.22 15.96
N GLU A 320 -8.04 14.60 15.12
CA GLU A 320 -7.79 15.98 14.76
C GLU A 320 -8.68 16.40 13.58
N LEU A 321 -9.08 17.66 13.56
CA LEU A 321 -9.88 18.25 12.49
C LEU A 321 -9.07 19.33 11.78
N TYR A 322 -8.93 19.16 10.47
CA TYR A 322 -8.64 20.27 9.55
C TYR A 322 -9.96 20.80 9.02
N ASP A 323 -10.18 22.11 9.20
CA ASP A 323 -11.28 22.87 8.61
C ASP A 323 -10.74 24.21 8.11
N GLU A 324 -10.80 24.43 6.79
CA GLU A 324 -10.31 25.65 6.17
C GLU A 324 -11.14 26.88 6.58
N GLN A 325 -12.44 26.69 6.84
CA GLN A 325 -13.34 27.78 7.22
C GLN A 325 -13.17 28.22 8.67
N SER A 326 -12.57 27.39 9.52
CA SER A 326 -12.29 27.73 10.93
C SER A 326 -10.94 28.43 11.12
N LYS A 327 -10.21 28.73 10.03
CA LYS A 327 -8.93 29.46 10.07
C LYS A 327 -9.07 30.98 9.88
N THR A 328 -10.25 31.45 9.51
CA THR A 328 -10.61 32.87 9.39
C THR A 328 -11.30 33.36 10.65
#